data_AF-A0A4Q9FLN4-F1
#
_entry.id   AF-A0A4Q9FLN4-F1
#
_cell.length_a   1.000
_cell.length_b   1.000
_cell.length_c   1.000
_cell.angle_alpha   90.00
_cell.angle_beta   90.00
_cell.angle_gamma   90.00
#
_symmetry.space_group_name_H-M   'P 1'
#
loop_
_entity.id
_entity.type
_entity.pdbx_description
1 polymer ?
#
loop_
_entity_poly.entity_id
_entity_poly.type
_entity_poly.pdbx_seq_one_letter_code
_entity_poly.pdbx_strand_id
1 'polypeptide(L)' 'MKNYEEAVGIDVSKKTIDINCHLSGAHRVFSNDYKGYLGMFNWVEKVTKGKACFIVLKTQVTIP' A
#
# COMPACT_ATOMS: atom_id res chain seq x y z
N MET A 1 -8.99 8.84 -17.07
CA MET A 1 -7.90 8.57 -16.11
C MET A 1 -6.60 8.51 -16.90
N LYS A 2 -5.68 9.49 -16.80
CA LYS A 2 -4.54 9.60 -17.75
C LYS A 2 -3.13 9.76 -17.17
N ASN A 3 -2.94 9.93 -15.86
CA ASN A 3 -1.61 10.32 -15.31
C ASN A 3 -1.09 9.48 -14.14
N TYR A 4 -1.60 8.25 -13.91
CA TYR A 4 -1.05 7.37 -12.88
C TYR A 4 -0.14 6.33 -13.53
N GLU A 5 1.09 6.24 -13.04
CA GLU A 5 2.12 5.34 -13.57
C GLU A 5 2.27 4.07 -12.72
N GLU A 6 1.51 3.91 -11.64
CA GLU A 6 1.47 2.73 -10.79
C GLU A 6 0.13 2.66 -10.04
N ALA A 7 -0.38 1.45 -9.82
CA ALA A 7 -1.54 1.21 -8.97
C ALA A 7 -1.11 0.45 -7.71
N VAL A 8 -1.40 1.02 -6.54
CA VAL A 8 -1.04 0.46 -5.24
C VAL A 8 -2.31 0.00 -4.54
N GLY A 9 -2.48 -1.30 -4.42
CA GLY A 9 -3.53 -1.92 -3.62
C GLY A 9 -3.07 -2.03 -2.16
N ILE A 10 -3.91 -1.60 -1.23
CA ILE A 10 -3.64 -1.66 0.21
C ILE A 10 -4.82 -2.35 0.88
N ASP A 11 -4.57 -3.50 1.52
CA ASP A 11 -5.55 -4.22 2.36
C ASP A 11 -5.16 -4.07 3.83
N VAL A 12 -6.05 -3.47 4.62
CA VAL A 12 -5.79 -3.14 6.03
C VAL A 12 -6.60 -4.05 6.95
N SER A 13 -5.91 -4.71 7.89
CA SER A 13 -6.50 -5.53 8.95
C SER A 13 -6.18 -4.97 10.35
N LYS A 14 -6.70 -5.61 11.40
CA LYS A 14 -6.42 -5.20 12.79
C LYS A 14 -4.92 -5.19 13.15
N LYS A 15 -4.11 -6.04 12.51
CA LYS A 15 -2.69 -6.22 12.88
C LYS A 15 -1.73 -5.91 11.76
N THR A 16 -2.18 -5.89 10.52
CA THR A 16 -1.32 -5.80 9.35
C THR A 16 -1.86 -4.84 8.31
N ILE A 17 -0.93 -4.32 7.50
CA ILE A 17 -1.19 -3.55 6.29
C ILE A 17 -0.50 -4.30 5.16
N ASP A 18 -1.26 -4.79 4.22
CA ASP A 18 -0.80 -5.62 3.12
C ASP A 18 -0.80 -4.77 1.84
N ILE A 19 0.37 -4.55 1.23
CA ILE A 19 0.52 -3.71 0.03
C ILE A 19 0.92 -4.56 -1.16
N ASN A 20 0.27 -4.27 -2.29
CA ASN A 20 0.62 -4.78 -3.60
C ASN A 20 0.72 -3.65 -4.64
N CYS A 21 1.88 -3.50 -5.28
CA CYS A 21 2.10 -2.58 -6.39
C CYS A 21 1.95 -3.35 -7.71
N HIS A 22 1.00 -2.93 -8.54
CA HIS A 22 0.52 -3.71 -9.69
C HIS A 22 1.55 -3.89 -10.80
N LEU A 23 2.19 -2.80 -11.25
CA LEU A 23 3.10 -2.82 -12.40
C LEU A 23 4.50 -3.29 -12.02
N SER A 24 4.97 -2.94 -10.83
CA SER A 24 6.23 -3.46 -10.29
C SER A 24 6.13 -4.91 -9.80
N GLY A 25 4.91 -5.45 -9.62
CA GLY A 25 4.67 -6.79 -9.08
C GLY A 25 5.19 -6.96 -7.65
N ALA A 26 5.41 -5.86 -6.94
CA ALA A 26 6.02 -5.85 -5.63
C ALA A 26 4.96 -5.95 -4.54
N HIS A 27 5.18 -6.87 -3.61
CA HIS A 27 4.29 -7.13 -2.49
C HIS A 27 5.04 -7.05 -1.16
N ARG A 28 4.40 -6.48 -0.13
CA ARG A 28 4.94 -6.47 1.23
C ARG A 28 3.88 -6.25 2.28
N VAL A 29 4.07 -6.89 3.42
CA VAL A 29 3.22 -6.76 4.62
C VAL A 29 3.94 -5.98 5.70
N PHE A 30 3.23 -5.05 6.31
CA PHE A 30 3.67 -4.23 7.45
C PHE A 30 2.76 -4.46 8.65
N SER A 31 3.23 -4.13 9.85
CA SER A 31 2.37 -4.07 11.03
C SER A 31 1.41 -2.88 10.94
N ASN A 32 0.22 -3.02 11.51
CA ASN A 32 -0.72 -1.91 11.66
C ASN A 32 -0.39 -1.11 12.94
N ASP A 33 0.81 -0.53 12.95
CA ASP A 33 1.29 0.38 13.98
C ASP A 33 2.05 1.55 13.30
N TYR A 34 2.42 2.56 14.08
CA TYR A 34 3.11 3.75 13.56
C TYR A 34 4.39 3.42 12.78
N LYS A 35 5.20 2.46 13.24
CA LYS A 35 6.45 2.08 12.57
C LYS A 35 6.16 1.36 11.26
N GLY A 36 5.12 0.52 11.24
CA GLY A 36 4.65 -0.15 10.04
C GLY A 36 4.17 0.83 8.98
N TYR A 37 3.37 1.84 9.34
CA TYR A 37 2.95 2.90 8.41
C TYR A 37 4.14 3.68 7.83
N LEU A 38 5.10 4.09 8.66
CA LEU A 38 6.27 4.82 8.16
C LEU A 38 7.13 3.95 7.23
N GLY A 39 7.34 2.68 7.61
CA GLY A 39 8.06 1.71 6.78
C GLY A 39 7.38 1.45 5.44
N MET A 40 6.04 1.41 5.44
CA MET A 40 5.19 1.25 4.27
C MET A 40 5.40 2.39 3.28
N PHE A 41 5.28 3.65 3.72
CA PHE A 41 5.49 4.82 2.83
C PHE A 41 6.89 4.83 2.22
N ASN A 42 7.93 4.64 3.04
CA ASN A 42 9.32 4.60 2.58
C ASN A 42 9.56 3.46 1.58
N TRP A 43 8.88 2.32 1.75
CA TRP A 43 9.03 1.19 0.84
C TRP A 43 8.29 1.43 -0.48
N VAL A 44 7.05 1.95 -0.44
CA VAL A 44 6.30 2.29 -1.65
C VAL A 44 7.07 3.31 -2.48
N GLU A 45 7.59 4.38 -1.87
CA GLU A 45 8.38 5.39 -2.59
C GLU A 45 9.59 4.79 -3.32
N LYS A 46 10.29 3.84 -2.67
CA LYS A 46 11.42 3.12 -3.27
C LYS A 46 11.01 2.23 -4.43
N VAL A 47 9.90 1.51 -4.28
CA VAL A 47 9.36 0.59 -5.30
C VAL A 47 8.89 1.38 -6.52
N THR A 48 8.16 2.47 -6.29
CA THR A 48 7.56 3.27 -7.35
C THR A 48 8.51 4.31 -7.91
N LYS A 49 9.70 4.49 -7.31
CA LYS A 49 10.73 5.48 -7.71
C LYS A 49 10.16 6.91 -7.81
N GLY A 50 9.26 7.26 -6.89
CA GLY A 50 8.63 8.59 -6.84
C GLY A 50 7.58 8.85 -7.93
N LYS A 51 7.10 7.81 -8.62
CA LYS A 51 6.06 7.94 -9.65
C LYS A 51 4.69 8.29 -9.07
N ALA A 52 3.86 8.95 -9.88
CA ALA A 52 2.47 9.22 -9.52
C ALA A 52 1.68 7.91 -9.39
N CYS A 53 1.18 7.63 -8.18
CA CYS A 53 0.49 6.38 -7.86
C CYS A 53 -1.01 6.60 -7.66
N PHE A 54 -1.81 5.65 -8.15
CA PHE A 54 -3.22 5.53 -7.80
C PHE A 54 -3.36 4.55 -6.64
N ILE A 55 -4.00 4.96 -5.54
CA ILE A 55 -4.14 4.13 -4.34
C ILE A 55 -5.56 3.54 -4.30
N VAL A 56 -5.63 2.22 -4.17
CA VAL A 56 -6.89 1.49 -3.94
C VAL A 56 -6.86 0.92 -2.53
N LEU A 57 -7.75 1.42 -1.69
CA LEU A 57 -7.88 0.99 -0.29
C LEU A 57 -8.99 -0.04 -0.16
N LYS A 58 -8.67 -1.17 0.45
CA LYS A 58 -9.64 -2.15 0.95
C LYS A 58 -9.48 -2.24 2.46
N THR A 59 -10.58 -2.06 3.16
CA THR A 59 -10.62 -2.21 4.62
C THR A 59 -11.64 -3.28 4.95
N GLN A 60 -11.29 -4.18 5.86
CA GLN A 60 -12.26 -5.10 6.42
C GLN A 60 -12.86 -4.43 7.65
N VAL A 61 -14.01 -3.77 7.47
CA VAL A 61 -14.83 -3.32 8.61
C VAL A 61 -15.48 -4.58 9.20
N THR A 62 -14.87 -5.14 10.24
CA THR A 62 -15.58 -6.11 11.08
C THR A 62 -16.54 -5.32 11.97
N ILE A 63 -17.80 -5.23 11.53
CA ILE A 63 -18.92 -4.79 12.38
C ILE A 63 -19.10 -5.88 13.46
N PRO A 64 -19.12 -5.54 14.76
CA PRO A 64 -19.28 -6.51 15.83
C PRO A 64 -20.61 -7.27 15.77
#